data_AF-B4GMJ0-F1
#
_entry.id   AF-B4GMJ0-F1
#
_cell.length_a   1.000
_cell.length_b   1.000
_cell.length_c   1.000
_cell.angle_alpha   90.00
_cell.angle_beta   90.00
_cell.angle_gamma   90.00
#
_symmetry.space_group_name_H-M   'P 1'
#
loop_
_entity.id
_entity.type
_entity.pdbx_description
1 polymer ?
#
loop_
_entity_poly.entity_id
_entity_poly.type
_entity_poly.pdbx_seq_one_letter_code
_entity_poly.pdbx_strand_id
1 'polypeptide(L)'
;MPAHWLNTKLMDSFVKSSHVLKQQQRFRSLLEFTSNFMPVIVKCIDYFMDYYRYVLVVAASSALLGWVYCLRCHLERPGQSSDSDEISEGLSDCLWGSTIISRAVTLFLVALMCLQRVPLLVQAVFLLPALVWILALKTLKRSGNMVTICGLLLPLVLALICLGGFFRRYIMALGYLSFACYSTRSAFRVRGPQFYLWMLLLLGLAYISVLPESIGCSERYILLISIPLTFVRPLAFGVCPNGMPWMINGAILLAAFVHVAVAPVPWMMVLASWAYFFHIAYLQRRSVQIIELIIFNLSTLYTLTCTSYETLVIQMLAMELKLGLQLRQRSTDIHCIKPRPTAMYILVYSLYSIFVSGSIPALVVDFPRILNETCFGYTIWTGGLVMALKLLLPWFLMLCILGDAYKDVWSQERQIFAWLMFMCSTMSVGLLLCVVNHGSGRKIVSSVAALAVVQVFPFLWLQLWRLANSKVGNKWISQLSNAPPPIKQNLNLSA
;
A
#
# COMPACT_ATOMS: atom_id res chain seq x y z
N MET A 1 10.90 -2.34 42.67
CA MET A 1 11.35 -0.99 42.23
C MET A 1 12.25 -0.43 43.32
N PRO A 2 13.44 0.09 43.03
CA PRO A 2 14.21 0.82 44.03
C PRO A 2 13.37 2.00 44.53
N ALA A 3 13.27 2.18 45.84
CA ALA A 3 12.34 3.10 46.52
C ALA A 3 12.60 4.60 46.25
N HIS A 4 13.46 4.94 45.30
CA HIS A 4 14.02 6.27 45.09
C HIS A 4 13.47 6.97 43.83
N TRP A 5 12.55 6.34 43.09
CA TRP A 5 12.09 6.82 41.78
C TRP A 5 10.58 7.13 41.87
N LEU A 6 10.23 8.43 41.86
CA LEU A 6 8.89 9.04 41.87
C LEU A 6 7.74 8.16 42.41
N ASN A 7 7.40 8.34 43.69
CA ASN A 7 6.19 7.78 44.26
C ASN A 7 4.95 8.58 43.79
N THR A 8 3.77 7.96 43.71
CA THR A 8 2.51 8.64 43.30
C THR A 8 2.23 9.87 44.17
N LYS A 9 2.52 9.78 45.46
CA LYS A 9 2.44 10.90 46.41
C LYS A 9 3.36 12.07 46.04
N LEU A 10 4.57 11.79 45.55
CA LEU A 10 5.52 12.82 45.11
C LEU A 10 5.06 13.48 43.81
N MET A 11 4.48 12.71 42.88
CA MET A 11 3.89 13.21 41.65
C MET A 11 2.67 14.11 41.92
N ASP A 12 1.77 13.68 42.80
CA ASP A 12 0.61 14.48 43.19
C ASP A 12 1.01 15.75 43.93
N SER A 13 2.01 15.66 44.81
CA SER A 13 2.59 16.82 45.48
C SER A 13 3.20 17.79 44.47
N PHE A 14 3.95 17.27 43.48
CA PHE A 14 4.55 18.09 42.43
C PHE A 14 3.48 18.86 41.65
N VAL A 15 2.44 18.17 41.16
CA VAL A 15 1.33 18.78 40.40
C VAL A 15 0.62 19.85 41.25
N LYS A 16 0.29 19.54 42.51
CA LYS A 16 -0.36 20.50 43.42
C LYS A 16 0.51 21.72 43.67
N SER A 17 1.80 21.53 43.99
CA SER A 17 2.74 22.63 44.23
C SER A 17 2.95 23.49 42.98
N SER A 18 3.04 22.88 41.79
CA SER A 18 3.13 23.61 40.52
C SER A 18 1.87 24.42 40.22
N HIS A 19 0.69 23.89 40.50
CA HIS A 19 -0.58 24.63 40.37
C HIS A 19 -0.65 25.82 41.32
N VAL A 20 -0.25 25.64 42.59
CA VAL A 20 -0.21 26.72 43.59
C VAL A 20 0.78 27.82 43.16
N LEU A 21 1.99 27.45 42.73
CA LEU A 21 3.00 28.40 42.26
C LEU A 21 2.56 29.16 41.00
N LYS A 22 1.83 28.50 40.09
CA LYS A 22 1.21 29.12 38.91
C LYS A 22 0.12 30.11 39.30
N GLN A 23 -0.76 29.75 40.24
CA GLN A 23 -1.82 30.64 40.75
C GLN A 23 -1.24 31.86 41.46
N GLN A 24 -0.13 31.70 42.19
CA GLN A 24 0.59 32.79 42.85
C GLN A 24 1.45 33.64 41.90
N GLN A 25 1.43 33.39 40.59
CA GLN A 25 2.24 34.06 39.56
C GLN A 25 3.77 34.04 39.83
N ARG A 26 4.26 33.06 40.61
CA ARG A 26 5.70 32.92 40.92
C ARG A 26 6.42 32.09 39.86
N PHE A 27 6.50 32.63 38.65
CA PHE A 27 7.03 31.91 37.49
C PHE A 27 8.50 31.51 37.62
N ARG A 28 9.34 32.32 38.29
CA ARG A 28 10.76 32.00 38.51
C ARG A 28 10.96 30.79 39.42
N SER A 29 10.25 30.78 40.56
CA SER A 29 10.28 29.63 41.49
C SER A 29 9.64 28.38 40.90
N LEU A 30 8.60 28.54 40.06
CA LEU A 30 8.02 27.43 39.30
C LEU A 30 9.04 26.81 38.33
N LEU A 31 9.83 27.63 37.64
CA LEU A 31 10.84 27.18 36.69
C LEU A 31 12.02 26.47 37.40
N GLU A 32 12.49 27.01 38.52
CA GLU A 32 13.52 26.35 39.34
C GLU A 32 13.01 25.02 39.92
N PHE A 33 11.77 25.01 40.41
CA PHE A 33 11.13 23.79 40.91
C PHE A 33 10.98 22.73 39.80
N THR A 34 10.47 23.10 38.62
CA THR A 34 10.33 22.15 37.51
C THR A 34 11.67 21.68 36.96
N SER A 35 12.68 22.57 36.90
CA SER A 35 14.04 22.23 36.47
C SER A 35 14.69 21.16 37.35
N ASN A 36 14.47 21.21 38.66
CA ASN A 36 14.98 20.21 39.60
C ASN A 36 14.29 18.83 39.46
N PHE A 37 13.01 18.80 39.08
CA PHE A 37 12.25 17.56 38.91
C PHE A 37 12.40 16.93 37.53
N MET A 38 12.63 17.74 36.49
CA MET A 38 12.79 17.27 35.11
C MET A 38 13.82 16.13 34.94
N PRO A 39 15.04 16.17 35.48
CA PRO A 39 16.00 15.08 35.30
C PRO A 39 15.55 13.77 35.94
N VAL A 40 14.77 13.83 37.03
CA VAL A 40 14.21 12.64 37.68
C VAL A 40 13.10 12.04 36.81
N ILE A 41 12.25 12.88 36.23
CA ILE A 41 11.20 12.46 35.29
C ILE A 41 11.81 11.82 34.05
N VAL A 42 12.83 12.43 33.44
CA VAL A 42 13.54 11.89 32.28
C VAL A 42 14.14 10.53 32.61
N LYS A 43 14.85 10.41 33.74
CA LYS A 43 15.38 9.11 34.19
C LYS A 43 14.26 8.07 34.33
N CYS A 44 13.14 8.41 34.97
CA CYS A 44 11.99 7.50 35.09
C CYS A 44 11.45 7.06 33.73
N ILE A 45 11.32 7.97 32.76
CA ILE A 45 10.89 7.66 31.40
C ILE A 45 11.88 6.68 30.76
N ASP A 46 13.19 6.97 30.84
CA ASP A 46 14.25 6.12 30.29
C ASP A 46 14.18 4.70 30.88
N TYR A 47 14.01 4.57 32.19
CA TYR A 47 13.89 3.27 32.86
C TYR A 47 12.68 2.48 32.36
N PHE A 48 11.49 3.09 32.27
CA PHE A 48 10.30 2.38 31.79
C PHE A 48 10.36 2.06 30.31
N MET A 49 10.95 2.95 29.51
CA MET A 49 11.23 2.69 28.11
C MET A 49 12.10 1.44 27.97
N ASP A 50 13.24 1.38 28.66
CA ASP A 50 14.13 0.22 28.57
C ASP A 50 13.53 -1.06 29.15
N TYR A 51 12.81 -0.96 30.28
CA TYR A 51 12.17 -2.09 30.93
C TYR A 51 11.15 -2.79 30.02
N TYR A 52 10.28 -2.03 29.34
CA TYR A 52 9.23 -2.61 28.50
C TYR A 52 9.67 -2.86 27.06
N ARG A 53 10.75 -2.23 26.59
CA ARG A 53 11.18 -2.25 25.18
C ARG A 53 11.26 -3.66 24.59
N TYR A 54 12.09 -4.52 25.17
CA TYR A 54 12.32 -5.85 24.61
C TYR A 54 11.06 -6.71 24.68
N VAL A 55 10.35 -6.66 25.81
CA VAL A 55 9.13 -7.45 26.03
C VAL A 55 8.01 -7.03 25.06
N LEU A 56 7.84 -5.73 24.80
CA LEU A 56 6.86 -5.22 23.86
C LEU A 56 7.17 -5.63 22.42
N VAL A 57 8.44 -5.59 22.01
CA VAL A 57 8.86 -6.03 20.67
C VAL A 57 8.64 -7.54 20.50
N VAL A 58 8.99 -8.35 21.50
CA VAL A 58 8.75 -9.80 21.49
C VAL A 58 7.26 -10.11 21.46
N ALA A 59 6.45 -9.44 22.29
CA ALA A 59 5.00 -9.60 22.26
C ALA A 59 4.43 -9.22 20.89
N ALA A 60 4.70 -8.03 20.38
CA ALA A 60 4.19 -7.58 19.08
C ALA A 60 4.62 -8.48 17.91
N SER A 61 5.88 -8.93 17.90
CA SER A 61 6.38 -9.86 16.87
C SER A 61 5.71 -11.23 16.97
N SER A 62 5.51 -11.77 18.17
CA SER A 62 4.81 -13.04 18.37
C SER A 62 3.33 -12.99 17.96
N ALA A 63 2.65 -11.85 18.18
CA ALA A 63 1.29 -11.62 17.71
C ALA A 63 1.24 -11.54 16.18
N LEU A 64 2.15 -10.78 15.55
CA LEU A 64 2.23 -10.69 14.09
C LEU A 64 2.56 -12.04 13.44
N LEU A 65 3.43 -12.85 14.04
CA LEU A 65 3.73 -14.21 13.57
C LEU A 65 2.49 -15.10 13.66
N GLY A 66 1.75 -15.05 14.77
CA GLY A 66 0.48 -15.75 14.91
C GLY A 66 -0.55 -15.30 13.85
N TRP A 67 -0.57 -14.02 13.52
CA TRP A 67 -1.44 -13.47 12.47
C TRP A 67 -1.03 -13.95 11.06
N VAL A 68 0.26 -13.92 10.73
CA VAL A 68 0.79 -14.47 9.47
C VAL A 68 0.46 -15.96 9.34
N TYR A 69 0.57 -16.72 10.43
CA TYR A 69 0.19 -18.12 10.46
C TYR A 69 -1.32 -18.33 10.26
N CYS A 70 -2.15 -17.50 10.88
CA CYS A 70 -3.59 -17.49 10.66
C CYS A 70 -3.94 -17.23 9.18
N LEU A 71 -3.29 -16.24 8.56
CA LEU A 71 -3.46 -15.94 7.14
C LEU A 71 -3.02 -17.11 6.25
N ARG A 72 -1.92 -17.79 6.58
CA ARG A 72 -1.47 -19.02 5.90
C ARG A 72 -2.55 -20.10 5.90
N CYS A 73 -3.29 -20.26 7.00
CA CYS A 73 -4.38 -21.23 7.10
C CYS A 73 -5.61 -20.85 6.25
N HIS A 74 -5.76 -19.56 5.91
CA HIS A 74 -6.85 -19.04 5.08
C HIS A 74 -6.52 -18.95 3.58
N LEU A 75 -5.29 -19.22 3.18
CA LEU A 75 -4.86 -19.24 1.79
C LEU A 75 -5.33 -20.55 1.13
N GLU A 76 -6.54 -20.55 0.56
CA GLU A 76 -7.17 -21.74 -0.03
C GLU A 76 -6.58 -22.16 -1.40
N ARG A 77 -6.64 -23.49 -1.63
CA ARG A 77 -6.63 -24.14 -2.95
C ARG A 77 -8.09 -24.30 -3.40
N PRO A 78 -8.48 -23.92 -4.62
CA PRO A 78 -9.79 -24.26 -5.16
C PRO A 78 -9.78 -25.74 -5.58
N GLY A 79 -10.72 -26.53 -5.06
CA GLY A 79 -11.02 -27.90 -5.54
C GLY A 79 -10.75 -29.03 -4.54
N GLN A 80 -11.85 -29.47 -3.90
CA GLN A 80 -12.26 -30.86 -3.60
C GLN A 80 -11.22 -31.93 -3.18
N SER A 81 -11.42 -32.54 -2.01
CA SER A 81 -11.56 -34.01 -1.84
C SER A 81 -11.99 -34.34 -0.40
N SER A 82 -13.06 -35.13 -0.28
CA SER A 82 -13.71 -35.60 0.96
C SER A 82 -12.89 -36.61 1.79
N ASP A 83 -11.56 -36.58 1.72
CA ASP A 83 -10.70 -37.59 2.38
C ASP A 83 -10.03 -37.07 3.67
N SER A 84 -10.44 -35.90 4.17
CA SER A 84 -9.80 -35.25 5.33
C SER A 84 -10.34 -35.65 6.70
N ASP A 85 -11.32 -36.55 6.77
CA ASP A 85 -12.04 -36.81 8.02
C ASP A 85 -11.25 -37.72 8.99
N GLU A 86 -10.41 -38.64 8.50
CA GLU A 86 -9.65 -39.57 9.38
C GLU A 86 -8.37 -38.97 9.99
N ILE A 87 -7.72 -38.00 9.33
CA ILE A 87 -6.53 -37.31 9.88
C ILE A 87 -6.95 -36.22 10.90
N SER A 88 -8.21 -35.82 10.89
CA SER A 88 -8.77 -34.72 11.68
C SER A 88 -8.89 -35.07 13.16
N GLU A 89 -9.28 -36.29 13.52
CA GLU A 89 -9.62 -36.64 14.92
C GLU A 89 -8.41 -36.59 15.86
N GLY A 90 -7.28 -37.23 15.49
CA GLY A 90 -6.05 -37.21 16.30
C GLY A 90 -5.39 -35.84 16.40
N LEU A 91 -5.51 -35.00 15.36
CA LEU A 91 -5.08 -33.61 15.41
C LEU A 91 -6.01 -32.77 16.29
N SER A 92 -7.31 -33.10 16.33
CA SER A 92 -8.32 -32.35 17.08
C SER A 92 -8.15 -32.46 18.59
N ASP A 93 -7.75 -33.63 19.10
CA ASP A 93 -7.52 -33.87 20.53
C ASP A 93 -6.27 -33.15 21.04
N CYS A 94 -5.18 -33.20 20.27
CA CYS A 94 -3.96 -32.44 20.56
C CYS A 94 -4.20 -30.92 20.51
N LEU A 95 -5.02 -30.46 19.56
CA LEU A 95 -5.42 -29.06 19.47
C LEU A 95 -6.34 -28.63 20.62
N TRP A 96 -7.23 -29.51 21.11
CA TRP A 96 -8.06 -29.24 22.28
C TRP A 96 -7.20 -28.98 23.52
N GLY A 97 -6.21 -29.84 23.77
CA GLY A 97 -5.19 -29.63 24.81
C GLY A 97 -4.46 -28.29 24.65
N SER A 98 -4.03 -27.95 23.44
CA SER A 98 -3.35 -26.67 23.16
C SER A 98 -4.22 -25.43 23.44
N THR A 99 -5.54 -25.52 23.20
CA THR A 99 -6.48 -24.41 23.48
C THR A 99 -6.72 -24.21 24.97
N ILE A 100 -6.71 -25.29 25.77
CA ILE A 100 -6.83 -25.20 27.22
C ILE A 100 -5.55 -24.61 27.81
N ILE A 101 -4.39 -25.09 27.37
CA ILE A 101 -3.08 -24.58 27.81
C ILE A 101 -2.93 -23.09 27.47
N SER A 102 -3.27 -22.67 26.25
CA SER A 102 -3.20 -21.25 25.87
C SER A 102 -4.11 -20.35 26.71
N ARG A 103 -5.33 -20.81 27.05
CA ARG A 103 -6.22 -20.08 27.97
C ARG A 103 -5.65 -19.99 29.39
N ALA A 104 -5.09 -21.07 29.92
CA ALA A 104 -4.45 -21.09 31.23
C ALA A 104 -3.25 -20.13 31.29
N VAL A 105 -2.40 -20.15 30.25
CA VAL A 105 -1.26 -19.22 30.11
C VAL A 105 -1.73 -17.78 30.03
N THR A 106 -2.81 -17.50 29.30
CA THR A 106 -3.39 -16.15 29.20
C THR A 106 -3.88 -15.66 30.57
N LEU A 107 -4.60 -16.49 31.32
CA LEU A 107 -5.12 -16.14 32.64
C LEU A 107 -3.98 -15.91 33.64
N PHE A 108 -2.92 -16.72 33.58
CA PHE A 108 -1.71 -16.53 34.36
C PHE A 108 -1.01 -15.20 34.04
N LEU A 109 -0.88 -14.85 32.74
CA LEU A 109 -0.34 -13.56 32.30
C LEU A 109 -1.16 -12.37 32.82
N VAL A 110 -2.49 -12.45 32.77
CA VAL A 110 -3.38 -11.41 33.34
C VAL A 110 -3.14 -11.25 34.84
N ALA A 111 -3.07 -12.36 35.59
CA ALA A 111 -2.83 -12.32 37.03
C ALA A 111 -1.50 -11.65 37.37
N LEU A 112 -0.42 -11.98 36.64
CA LEU A 112 0.89 -11.35 36.79
C LEU A 112 0.86 -9.85 36.48
N MET A 113 0.16 -9.42 35.42
CA MET A 113 0.04 -8.01 35.06
C MET A 113 -0.75 -7.19 36.07
N CYS A 114 -1.81 -7.77 36.64
CA CYS A 114 -2.56 -7.17 37.74
C CYS A 114 -1.69 -7.04 38.99
N LEU A 115 -0.91 -8.08 39.33
CA LEU A 115 0.00 -8.06 40.47
C LEU A 115 1.10 -7.01 40.30
N GLN A 116 1.63 -6.87 39.08
CA GLN A 116 2.66 -5.89 38.74
C GLN A 116 2.12 -4.47 38.50
N ARG A 117 0.79 -4.27 38.50
CA ARG A 117 0.11 -2.99 38.23
C ARG A 117 0.56 -2.34 36.91
N VAL A 118 0.69 -3.15 35.87
CA VAL A 118 1.07 -2.68 34.53
C VAL A 118 -0.03 -1.76 33.98
N PRO A 119 0.29 -0.65 33.27
CA PRO A 119 -0.73 0.20 32.66
C PRO A 119 -1.60 -0.56 31.64
N LEU A 120 -2.91 -0.28 31.60
CA LEU A 120 -3.89 -0.99 30.75
C LEU A 120 -3.47 -1.07 29.27
N LEU A 121 -2.87 0.00 28.73
CA LEU A 121 -2.43 0.03 27.34
C LEU A 121 -1.30 -1.00 27.08
N VAL A 122 -0.35 -1.12 28.01
CA VAL A 122 0.74 -2.09 27.93
C VAL A 122 0.21 -3.52 28.12
N GLN A 123 -0.77 -3.71 29.02
CA GLN A 123 -1.45 -4.98 29.20
C GLN A 123 -2.14 -5.45 27.91
N ALA A 124 -2.85 -4.56 27.22
CA ALA A 124 -3.52 -4.87 25.95
C ALA A 124 -2.53 -5.39 24.89
N VAL A 125 -1.34 -4.77 24.79
CA VAL A 125 -0.30 -5.22 23.85
C VAL A 125 0.28 -6.58 24.24
N PHE A 126 0.49 -6.83 25.54
CA PHE A 126 1.01 -8.12 26.00
C PHE A 126 0.01 -9.27 25.90
N LEU A 127 -1.29 -8.99 25.93
CA LEU A 127 -2.33 -10.01 25.75
C LEU A 127 -2.64 -10.31 24.28
N LEU A 128 -2.26 -9.41 23.37
CA LEU A 128 -2.47 -9.55 21.92
C LEU A 128 -1.96 -10.90 21.36
N PRO A 129 -0.75 -11.40 21.69
CA PRO A 129 -0.26 -12.67 21.17
C PRO A 129 -1.17 -13.82 21.56
N ALA A 130 -1.56 -13.92 22.83
CA ALA A 130 -2.44 -14.96 23.33
C ALA A 130 -3.76 -15.00 22.56
N LEU A 131 -4.39 -13.83 22.36
CA LEU A 131 -5.64 -13.72 21.60
C LEU A 131 -5.48 -14.15 20.13
N VAL A 132 -4.41 -13.70 19.48
CA VAL A 132 -4.14 -14.03 18.07
C VAL A 132 -3.82 -15.51 17.89
N TRP A 133 -3.06 -16.12 18.80
CA TRP A 133 -2.73 -17.54 18.75
C TRP A 133 -3.94 -18.43 19.02
N ILE A 134 -4.85 -18.03 19.91
CA ILE A 134 -6.13 -18.73 20.09
C ILE A 134 -6.94 -18.72 18.79
N LEU A 135 -6.99 -17.57 18.09
CA LEU A 135 -7.64 -17.46 16.79
C LEU A 135 -6.95 -18.35 15.74
N ALA A 136 -5.62 -18.36 15.71
CA ALA A 136 -4.83 -19.16 14.78
C ALA A 136 -5.01 -20.68 14.98
N LEU A 137 -5.09 -21.14 16.23
CA LEU A 137 -5.38 -22.54 16.56
C LEU A 137 -6.82 -22.91 16.17
N LYS A 138 -7.77 -21.99 16.34
CA LYS A 138 -9.17 -22.21 15.92
C LYS A 138 -9.30 -22.29 14.40
N THR A 139 -8.57 -21.46 13.65
CA THR A 139 -8.58 -21.50 12.18
C THR A 139 -7.86 -22.73 11.65
N LEU A 140 -6.79 -23.18 12.32
CA LEU A 140 -6.13 -24.45 12.05
C LEU A 140 -7.10 -25.64 12.18
N LYS A 141 -7.86 -25.72 13.26
CA LYS A 141 -8.87 -26.78 13.44
C LYS A 141 -9.91 -26.82 12.31
N ARG A 142 -10.24 -25.66 11.74
CA ARG A 142 -11.24 -25.54 10.67
C ARG A 142 -10.65 -25.76 9.28
N SER A 143 -9.37 -25.46 9.10
CA SER A 143 -8.65 -25.54 7.84
C SER A 143 -7.81 -26.82 7.81
N GLY A 144 -8.40 -27.91 7.33
CA GLY A 144 -7.71 -29.20 7.18
C GLY A 144 -6.61 -29.20 6.12
N ASN A 145 -6.40 -28.10 5.38
CA ASN A 145 -5.42 -28.04 4.30
C ASN A 145 -4.64 -26.72 4.30
N MET A 146 -3.33 -26.81 4.54
CA MET A 146 -2.39 -25.69 4.42
C MET A 146 -1.74 -25.62 3.04
N VAL A 147 -1.42 -24.41 2.58
CA VAL A 147 -0.49 -24.23 1.47
C VAL A 147 0.87 -24.82 1.84
N THR A 148 1.43 -25.62 0.93
CA THR A 148 2.78 -26.18 1.08
C THR A 148 3.82 -25.05 1.18
N ILE A 149 4.89 -25.29 1.93
CA ILE A 149 5.97 -24.31 2.13
C ILE A 149 6.58 -23.89 0.78
N CYS A 150 6.73 -24.82 -0.16
CA CYS A 150 7.18 -24.55 -1.53
C CYS A 150 6.24 -23.56 -2.26
N GLY A 151 4.93 -23.64 -2.01
CA GLY A 151 3.95 -22.70 -2.54
C GLY A 151 4.09 -21.28 -1.98
N LEU A 152 4.65 -21.12 -0.79
CA LEU A 152 4.85 -19.82 -0.12
C LEU A 152 6.19 -19.16 -0.44
N LEU A 153 7.17 -19.93 -0.93
CA LEU A 153 8.54 -19.47 -1.12
C LEU A 153 8.63 -18.24 -2.02
N LEU A 154 7.99 -18.26 -3.20
CA LEU A 154 8.02 -17.11 -4.12
C LEU A 154 7.36 -15.83 -3.53
N PRO A 155 6.13 -15.86 -2.96
CA PRO A 155 5.56 -14.68 -2.29
C PRO A 155 6.42 -14.18 -1.13
N LEU A 156 7.04 -15.09 -0.36
CA LEU A 156 7.91 -14.73 0.75
C LEU A 156 9.19 -14.04 0.26
N VAL A 157 9.86 -14.61 -0.74
CA VAL A 157 11.04 -14.00 -1.37
C VAL A 157 10.70 -12.62 -1.94
N LEU A 158 9.56 -12.50 -2.63
CA LEU A 158 9.12 -11.22 -3.17
C LEU A 158 8.82 -10.19 -2.08
N ALA A 159 8.17 -10.60 -0.99
CA ALA A 159 7.92 -9.75 0.17
C ALA A 159 9.23 -9.28 0.83
N LEU A 160 10.25 -10.15 0.93
CA LEU A 160 11.57 -9.80 1.45
C LEU A 160 12.32 -8.83 0.52
N ILE A 161 12.21 -8.98 -0.79
CA ILE A 161 12.81 -8.04 -1.75
C ILE A 161 12.12 -6.67 -1.64
N CYS A 162 10.78 -6.65 -1.56
CA CYS A 162 10.00 -5.44 -1.31
C CYS A 162 10.37 -4.77 0.02
N LEU A 163 10.62 -5.56 1.07
CA LEU A 163 11.15 -5.09 2.35
C LEU A 163 12.53 -4.44 2.18
N GLY A 164 13.42 -5.06 1.40
CA GLY A 164 14.72 -4.51 1.01
C GLY A 164 14.62 -3.12 0.37
N GLY A 165 13.54 -2.84 -0.37
CA GLY A 165 13.24 -1.54 -0.94
C GLY A 165 13.18 -0.38 0.07
N PHE A 166 12.72 -0.65 1.30
CA PHE A 166 12.70 0.35 2.38
C PHE A 166 14.10 0.75 2.86
N PHE A 167 15.08 -0.14 2.72
CA PHE A 167 16.46 0.14 3.08
C PHE A 167 17.25 0.72 1.90
N ARG A 168 17.06 0.17 0.70
CA ARG A 168 17.78 0.56 -0.51
C ARG A 168 16.89 0.42 -1.75
N ARG A 169 16.77 1.52 -2.51
CA ARG A 169 15.95 1.61 -3.74
C ARG A 169 16.35 0.60 -4.82
N TYR A 170 17.65 0.40 -5.02
CA TYR A 170 18.15 -0.54 -6.05
C TYR A 170 17.72 -1.99 -5.79
N ILE A 171 17.46 -2.37 -4.53
CA ILE A 171 16.94 -3.72 -4.20
C ILE A 171 15.52 -3.86 -4.74
N MET A 172 14.69 -2.83 -4.59
CA MET A 172 13.34 -2.82 -5.18
C MET A 172 13.38 -2.88 -6.70
N ALA A 173 14.33 -2.16 -7.32
CA ALA A 173 14.51 -2.17 -8.76
C ALA A 173 14.90 -3.53 -9.32
N LEU A 174 15.84 -4.20 -8.66
CA LEU A 174 16.23 -5.57 -8.98
C LEU A 174 15.06 -6.54 -8.78
N GLY A 175 14.27 -6.34 -7.73
CA GLY A 175 13.05 -7.10 -7.47
C GLY A 175 12.00 -6.95 -8.55
N TYR A 176 11.73 -5.70 -8.94
CA TYR A 176 10.81 -5.36 -10.03
C TYR A 176 11.27 -5.98 -11.36
N LEU A 177 12.54 -5.79 -11.73
CA LEU A 177 13.13 -6.35 -12.95
C LEU A 177 13.02 -7.89 -12.95
N SER A 178 13.41 -8.53 -11.86
CA SER A 178 13.36 -9.99 -11.70
C SER A 178 11.92 -10.52 -11.78
N PHE A 179 10.98 -9.84 -11.11
CA PHE A 179 9.56 -10.21 -11.13
C PHE A 179 8.95 -10.03 -12.52
N ALA A 180 9.18 -8.90 -13.19
CA ALA A 180 8.68 -8.64 -14.53
C ALA A 180 9.19 -9.69 -15.53
N CYS A 181 10.50 -9.97 -15.53
CA CYS A 181 11.11 -11.02 -16.35
C CYS A 181 10.55 -12.41 -16.05
N TYR A 182 10.38 -12.76 -14.77
CA TYR A 182 9.81 -14.05 -14.36
C TYR A 182 8.34 -14.18 -14.79
N SER A 183 7.55 -13.13 -14.58
CA SER A 183 6.10 -13.13 -14.84
C SER A 183 5.77 -13.20 -16.34
N THR A 184 6.64 -12.62 -17.16
CA THR A 184 6.51 -12.53 -18.62
C THR A 184 7.52 -13.44 -19.34
N ARG A 185 8.01 -14.50 -18.66
CA ARG A 185 9.02 -15.41 -19.20
C ARG A 185 8.62 -16.06 -20.54
N SER A 186 7.33 -16.25 -20.77
CA SER A 186 6.79 -16.80 -22.01
C SER A 186 6.98 -15.86 -23.21
N ALA A 187 7.05 -14.56 -22.99
CA ALA A 187 7.27 -13.58 -24.06
C ALA A 187 8.69 -13.67 -24.64
N PHE A 188 9.68 -14.17 -23.90
CA PHE A 188 11.04 -14.40 -24.43
C PHE A 188 11.07 -15.41 -25.58
N ARG A 189 10.04 -16.27 -25.67
CA ARG A 189 9.88 -17.22 -26.76
C ARG A 189 9.33 -16.57 -28.03
N VAL A 190 8.51 -15.51 -27.90
CA VAL A 190 7.85 -14.82 -29.03
C VAL A 190 8.50 -13.43 -29.18
N ARG A 191 9.59 -13.38 -29.94
CA ARG A 191 10.38 -12.16 -30.15
C ARG A 191 9.70 -11.29 -31.22
N GLY A 192 8.91 -10.31 -30.78
CA GLY A 192 8.30 -9.28 -31.64
C GLY A 192 8.76 -7.86 -31.31
N PRO A 193 8.39 -6.85 -32.11
CA PRO A 193 8.76 -5.44 -31.84
C PRO A 193 8.22 -4.94 -30.48
N GLN A 194 7.03 -5.41 -30.07
CA GLN A 194 6.44 -5.11 -28.76
C GLN A 194 7.28 -5.66 -27.59
N PHE A 195 7.99 -6.79 -27.79
CA PHE A 195 8.88 -7.35 -26.78
C PHE A 195 10.11 -6.47 -26.55
N TYR A 196 10.73 -5.96 -27.63
CA TYR A 196 11.88 -5.06 -27.50
C TYR A 196 11.50 -3.72 -26.86
N LEU A 197 10.33 -3.17 -27.19
CA LEU A 197 9.82 -1.96 -26.55
C LEU A 197 9.50 -2.19 -25.07
N TRP A 198 8.93 -3.33 -24.71
CA TRP A 198 8.71 -3.73 -23.31
C TRP A 198 10.03 -3.86 -22.55
N MET A 199 11.04 -4.54 -23.12
CA MET A 199 12.37 -4.66 -22.52
C MET A 199 13.07 -3.30 -22.34
N LEU A 200 12.93 -2.39 -23.32
CA LEU A 200 13.46 -1.04 -23.22
C LEU A 200 12.83 -0.26 -22.06
N LEU A 201 11.50 -0.32 -21.92
CA LEU A 201 10.78 0.29 -20.80
C LEU A 201 11.23 -0.30 -19.46
N LEU A 202 11.39 -1.62 -19.40
CA LEU A 202 11.80 -2.32 -18.19
C LEU A 202 13.21 -1.93 -17.74
N LEU A 203 14.16 -1.86 -18.66
CA LEU A 203 15.53 -1.40 -18.40
C LEU A 203 15.57 0.09 -18.06
N GLY A 204 14.79 0.91 -18.75
CA GLY A 204 14.68 2.35 -18.47
C GLY A 204 14.15 2.62 -17.06
N LEU A 205 13.08 1.91 -16.65
CA LEU A 205 12.56 1.98 -15.29
C LEU A 205 13.61 1.52 -14.27
N ALA A 206 14.25 0.37 -14.49
CA ALA A 206 15.31 -0.13 -13.62
C ALA A 206 16.47 0.87 -13.48
N TYR A 207 16.86 1.55 -14.56
CA TYR A 207 17.88 2.60 -14.51
C TYR A 207 17.41 3.83 -13.71
N ILE A 208 16.17 4.27 -13.89
CA ILE A 208 15.62 5.44 -13.18
C ILE A 208 15.62 5.25 -11.66
N SER A 209 15.45 4.04 -11.18
CA SER A 209 15.52 3.73 -9.74
C SER A 209 16.90 4.00 -9.09
N VAL A 210 17.97 4.10 -9.90
CA VAL A 210 19.34 4.42 -9.47
C VAL A 210 19.53 5.94 -9.34
N LEU A 211 18.71 6.74 -10.03
CA LEU A 211 18.75 8.19 -9.91
C LEU A 211 18.29 8.67 -8.51
N PRO A 212 18.74 9.86 -8.07
CA PRO A 212 18.31 10.46 -6.82
C PRO A 212 16.81 10.75 -6.82
N GLU A 213 16.24 10.87 -5.61
CA GLU A 213 14.79 10.95 -5.38
C GLU A 213 14.10 12.13 -6.11
N SER A 214 12.98 11.88 -6.81
CA SER A 214 12.21 12.96 -7.48
C SER A 214 11.42 13.84 -6.53
N ILE A 215 10.78 13.28 -5.49
CA ILE A 215 10.01 14.07 -4.50
C ILE A 215 10.97 14.94 -3.70
N GLY A 216 10.87 16.25 -3.88
CA GLY A 216 11.72 17.25 -3.22
C GLY A 216 12.73 17.94 -4.16
N CYS A 217 12.85 17.48 -5.42
CA CYS A 217 13.62 18.15 -6.47
C CYS A 217 12.67 18.73 -7.53
N SER A 218 12.86 20.00 -7.90
CA SER A 218 12.04 20.70 -8.89
C SER A 218 12.75 20.70 -10.24
N GLU A 219 12.56 19.65 -11.03
CA GLU A 219 13.17 19.50 -12.36
C GLU A 219 12.19 19.93 -13.45
N ARG A 220 12.03 21.25 -13.58
CA ARG A 220 11.06 21.92 -14.46
C ARG A 220 11.12 21.45 -15.91
N TYR A 221 12.32 21.25 -16.45
CA TYR A 221 12.52 20.83 -17.85
C TYR A 221 12.01 19.42 -18.12
N ILE A 222 12.21 18.49 -17.18
CA ILE A 222 11.76 17.10 -17.34
C ILE A 222 10.22 17.03 -17.22
N LEU A 223 9.64 17.82 -16.32
CA LEU A 223 8.18 17.98 -16.23
C LEU A 223 7.61 18.53 -17.54
N LEU A 224 8.25 19.52 -18.16
CA LEU A 224 7.81 20.07 -19.46
C LEU A 224 7.83 19.03 -20.59
N ILE A 225 8.78 18.10 -20.59
CA ILE A 225 8.82 16.99 -21.56
C ILE A 225 7.73 15.95 -21.27
N SER A 226 7.38 15.76 -20.01
CA SER A 226 6.39 14.76 -19.60
C SER A 226 4.95 15.10 -19.98
N ILE A 227 4.58 16.38 -19.94
CA ILE A 227 3.24 16.87 -20.27
C ILE A 227 2.80 16.49 -21.69
N PRO A 228 3.58 16.76 -22.76
CA PRO A 228 3.23 16.33 -24.11
C PRO A 228 3.27 14.81 -24.27
N LEU A 229 4.14 14.09 -23.54
CA LEU A 229 4.14 12.62 -23.55
C LEU A 229 2.82 12.05 -23.02
N THR A 230 2.27 12.64 -21.95
CA THR A 230 0.93 12.31 -21.43
C THR A 230 -0.13 12.43 -22.51
N PHE A 231 -0.06 13.49 -23.32
CA PHE A 231 -1.01 13.78 -24.38
C PHE A 231 -0.90 12.82 -25.57
N VAL A 232 0.31 12.41 -25.95
CA VAL A 232 0.56 11.52 -27.10
C VAL A 232 0.27 10.05 -26.77
N ARG A 233 0.35 9.65 -25.50
CA ARG A 233 0.18 8.25 -25.06
C ARG A 233 -1.05 7.52 -25.63
N PRO A 234 -2.27 8.08 -25.66
CA PRO A 234 -3.44 7.39 -26.21
C PRO A 234 -3.29 7.07 -27.71
N LEU A 235 -2.62 7.95 -28.47
CA LEU A 235 -2.34 7.77 -29.89
C LEU A 235 -1.37 6.61 -30.12
N ALA A 236 -0.37 6.45 -29.25
CA ALA A 236 0.59 5.33 -29.33
C ALA A 236 -0.07 3.95 -29.15
N PHE A 237 -1.23 3.89 -28.48
CA PHE A 237 -2.04 2.67 -28.37
C PHE A 237 -3.17 2.57 -29.40
N GLY A 238 -3.19 3.45 -30.40
CA GLY A 238 -4.18 3.42 -31.47
C GLY A 238 -5.61 3.73 -31.01
N VAL A 239 -5.78 4.36 -29.83
CA VAL A 239 -7.09 4.81 -29.36
C VAL A 239 -7.22 6.29 -29.64
N CYS A 240 -8.08 6.63 -30.59
CA CYS A 240 -8.53 7.99 -30.83
C CYS A 240 -9.76 8.25 -29.96
N PRO A 241 -9.62 8.92 -28.80
CA PRO A 241 -10.79 9.30 -28.01
C PRO A 241 -11.71 10.23 -28.82
N ASN A 242 -13.01 10.22 -28.51
CA ASN A 242 -13.96 11.21 -29.03
C ASN A 242 -13.39 12.62 -28.86
N GLY A 243 -13.69 13.54 -29.78
CA GLY A 243 -13.09 14.88 -29.81
C GLY A 243 -13.20 15.66 -28.49
N MET A 244 -14.32 15.51 -27.75
CA MET A 244 -14.56 16.27 -26.53
C MET A 244 -13.58 15.96 -25.37
N PRO A 245 -13.43 14.71 -24.89
CA PRO A 245 -12.44 14.42 -23.85
C PRO A 245 -11.00 14.64 -24.32
N TRP A 246 -10.72 14.54 -25.61
CA TRP A 246 -9.40 14.91 -26.14
C TRP A 246 -9.13 16.41 -25.98
N MET A 247 -10.10 17.26 -26.34
CA MET A 247 -10.00 18.72 -26.15
C MET A 247 -9.87 19.10 -24.68
N ILE A 248 -10.66 18.50 -23.77
CA ILE A 248 -10.60 18.82 -22.33
C ILE A 248 -9.22 18.47 -21.75
N ASN A 249 -8.71 17.26 -22.03
CA ASN A 249 -7.36 16.86 -21.59
C ASN A 249 -6.26 17.69 -22.24
N GLY A 250 -6.40 18.01 -23.54
CA GLY A 250 -5.45 18.85 -24.25
C GLY A 250 -5.40 20.26 -23.67
N ALA A 251 -6.55 20.87 -23.40
CA ALA A 251 -6.64 22.20 -22.83
C ALA A 251 -6.01 22.29 -21.43
N ILE A 252 -6.28 21.32 -20.54
CA ILE A 252 -5.71 21.32 -19.19
C ILE A 252 -4.20 21.04 -19.19
N LEU A 253 -3.72 20.14 -20.07
CA LEU A 253 -2.28 19.87 -20.22
C LEU A 253 -1.55 21.07 -20.84
N LEU A 254 -2.17 21.76 -21.80
CA LEU A 254 -1.62 22.99 -22.37
C LEU A 254 -1.56 24.10 -21.31
N ALA A 255 -2.62 24.26 -20.50
CA ALA A 255 -2.62 25.20 -19.38
C ALA A 255 -1.51 24.88 -18.37
N ALA A 256 -1.32 23.59 -18.03
CA ALA A 256 -0.22 23.13 -17.19
C ALA A 256 1.15 23.43 -17.82
N PHE A 257 1.30 23.19 -19.13
CA PHE A 257 2.55 23.48 -19.85
C PHE A 257 2.89 24.97 -19.79
N VAL A 258 1.92 25.85 -20.07
CA VAL A 258 2.13 27.31 -20.01
C VAL A 258 2.44 27.77 -18.59
N HIS A 259 1.70 27.26 -17.60
CA HIS A 259 1.94 27.56 -16.18
C HIS A 259 3.36 27.16 -15.75
N VAL A 260 3.81 25.98 -16.19
CA VAL A 260 5.16 25.49 -15.92
C VAL A 260 6.19 26.16 -16.82
N ALA A 261 5.90 26.75 -17.99
CA ALA A 261 6.92 27.31 -18.89
C ALA A 261 7.17 28.83 -18.71
N VAL A 262 6.12 29.64 -18.62
CA VAL A 262 6.23 31.10 -18.83
C VAL A 262 6.32 31.88 -17.50
N ALA A 263 5.41 31.60 -16.56
CA ALA A 263 5.41 32.08 -15.17
C ALA A 263 4.13 31.57 -14.49
N PRO A 264 4.11 31.31 -13.16
CA PRO A 264 2.94 30.79 -12.50
C PRO A 264 1.86 31.89 -12.40
N VAL A 265 0.81 31.82 -13.22
CA VAL A 265 -0.49 32.42 -12.87
C VAL A 265 -1.17 31.40 -11.95
N PRO A 266 -1.02 31.50 -10.62
CA PRO A 266 -1.27 30.35 -9.75
C PRO A 266 -2.77 30.12 -9.57
N TRP A 267 -3.54 31.20 -9.43
CA TRP A 267 -4.97 31.12 -9.15
C TRP A 267 -5.79 30.46 -10.27
N MET A 268 -5.50 30.77 -11.53
CA MET A 268 -6.19 30.17 -12.68
C MET A 268 -5.88 28.67 -12.82
N MET A 269 -4.62 28.28 -12.63
CA MET A 269 -4.21 26.88 -12.73
C MET A 269 -4.78 26.04 -11.57
N VAL A 270 -4.79 26.60 -10.36
CA VAL A 270 -5.42 25.99 -9.19
C VAL A 270 -6.90 25.74 -9.46
N LEU A 271 -7.64 26.76 -9.90
CA LEU A 271 -9.07 26.64 -10.20
C LEU A 271 -9.34 25.58 -11.29
N ALA A 272 -8.55 25.60 -12.36
CA ALA A 272 -8.68 24.65 -13.46
C ALA A 272 -8.37 23.20 -13.01
N SER A 273 -7.35 23.01 -12.17
CA SER A 273 -6.97 21.69 -11.63
C SER A 273 -8.06 21.11 -10.73
N TRP A 274 -8.66 21.93 -9.86
CA TRP A 274 -9.79 21.52 -9.02
C TRP A 274 -11.05 21.22 -9.85
N ALA A 275 -11.38 22.08 -10.81
CA ALA A 275 -12.51 21.84 -11.72
C ALA A 275 -12.33 20.52 -12.49
N TYR A 276 -11.12 20.24 -12.96
CA TYR A 276 -10.78 19.00 -13.65
C TYR A 276 -10.84 17.77 -12.71
N PHE A 277 -10.40 17.90 -11.46
CA PHE A 277 -10.56 16.86 -10.45
C PHE A 277 -12.04 16.51 -10.21
N PHE A 278 -12.90 17.52 -10.01
CA PHE A 278 -14.33 17.31 -9.83
C PHE A 278 -15.00 16.73 -11.09
N HIS A 279 -14.51 17.09 -12.28
CA HIS A 279 -14.94 16.49 -13.54
C HIS A 279 -14.70 14.97 -13.57
N ILE A 280 -13.50 14.52 -13.21
CA ILE A 280 -13.17 13.07 -13.14
C ILE A 280 -13.93 12.36 -12.01
N ALA A 281 -14.09 13.03 -10.86
CA ALA A 281 -14.71 12.44 -9.69
C ALA A 281 -16.23 12.23 -9.87
N TYR A 282 -16.94 13.24 -10.38
CA TYR A 282 -18.40 13.27 -10.40
C TYR A 282 -19.00 13.07 -11.79
N LEU A 283 -18.49 13.78 -12.81
CA LEU A 283 -19.08 13.80 -14.15
C LEU A 283 -18.76 12.54 -14.96
N GLN A 284 -17.64 11.88 -14.69
CA GLN A 284 -17.23 10.66 -15.41
C GLN A 284 -18.04 9.41 -15.02
N ARG A 285 -18.92 9.47 -14.01
CA ARG A 285 -19.64 8.32 -13.45
C ARG A 285 -20.68 7.69 -14.40
N ARG A 286 -20.98 8.32 -15.55
CA ARG A 286 -22.22 8.09 -16.31
C ARG A 286 -22.07 7.61 -17.75
N SER A 287 -20.85 7.48 -18.30
CA SER A 287 -20.67 7.03 -19.67
C SER A 287 -19.88 5.73 -19.74
N VAL A 288 -20.31 4.82 -20.60
CA VAL A 288 -19.60 3.60 -21.01
C VAL A 288 -18.35 4.05 -21.78
N GLN A 289 -17.34 4.51 -21.05
CA GLN A 289 -16.10 5.01 -21.63
C GLN A 289 -15.13 3.85 -21.85
N ILE A 290 -14.40 3.92 -22.96
CA ILE A 290 -13.26 3.05 -23.25
C ILE A 290 -12.25 3.22 -22.10
N ILE A 291 -11.74 2.12 -21.53
CA ILE A 291 -10.85 2.16 -20.34
C ILE A 291 -9.60 3.01 -20.59
N GLU A 292 -9.12 3.07 -21.83
CA GLU A 292 -8.04 3.97 -22.24
C GLU A 292 -8.35 5.45 -21.95
N LEU A 293 -9.62 5.87 -22.01
CA LEU A 293 -10.01 7.23 -21.65
C LEU A 293 -9.94 7.47 -20.13
N ILE A 294 -10.26 6.45 -19.33
CA ILE A 294 -10.06 6.50 -17.87
C ILE A 294 -8.57 6.62 -17.56
N ILE A 295 -7.74 5.80 -18.21
CA ILE A 295 -6.28 5.84 -18.06
C ILE A 295 -5.72 7.21 -18.49
N PHE A 296 -6.23 7.78 -19.58
CA PHE A 296 -5.83 9.11 -20.05
C PHE A 296 -6.18 10.20 -19.04
N ASN A 297 -7.43 10.26 -18.59
CA ASN A 297 -7.89 11.24 -17.59
C ASN A 297 -7.11 11.13 -16.28
N LEU A 298 -6.85 9.91 -15.80
CA LEU A 298 -6.04 9.68 -14.61
C LEU A 298 -4.59 10.10 -14.82
N SER A 299 -3.98 9.79 -15.95
CA SER A 299 -2.60 10.21 -16.26
C SER A 299 -2.47 11.73 -16.33
N THR A 300 -3.46 12.40 -16.91
CA THR A 300 -3.56 13.87 -16.93
C THR A 300 -3.67 14.40 -15.50
N LEU A 301 -4.58 13.88 -14.69
CA LEU A 301 -4.76 14.28 -13.29
C LEU A 301 -3.48 14.06 -12.46
N TYR A 302 -2.76 12.95 -12.69
CA TYR A 302 -1.47 12.70 -12.04
C TYR A 302 -0.44 13.75 -12.41
N THR A 303 -0.35 14.10 -13.69
CA THR A 303 0.61 15.07 -14.21
C THR A 303 0.44 16.44 -13.53
N LEU A 304 -0.80 16.84 -13.22
CA LEU A 304 -1.09 18.08 -12.49
C LEU A 304 -0.58 18.08 -11.03
N THR A 305 -0.41 16.91 -10.43
CA THR A 305 0.14 16.76 -9.06
C THR A 305 1.66 16.63 -9.02
N CYS A 306 2.31 16.44 -10.17
CA CYS A 306 3.74 16.20 -10.27
C CYS A 306 4.52 17.52 -10.33
N THR A 307 5.76 17.48 -9.84
CA THR A 307 6.70 18.63 -9.86
C THR A 307 8.00 18.32 -10.64
N SER A 308 8.21 17.05 -11.00
CA SER A 308 9.45 16.57 -11.62
C SER A 308 9.19 15.37 -12.55
N TYR A 309 10.12 14.42 -12.64
CA TYR A 309 10.05 13.26 -13.54
C TYR A 309 9.07 12.17 -13.09
N GLU A 310 8.37 12.34 -11.96
CA GLU A 310 7.40 11.40 -11.40
C GLU A 310 6.35 10.93 -12.43
N THR A 311 5.78 11.88 -13.19
CA THR A 311 4.78 11.60 -14.21
C THR A 311 5.34 10.73 -15.35
N LEU A 312 6.59 10.96 -15.78
CA LEU A 312 7.26 10.09 -16.76
C LEU A 312 7.38 8.66 -16.23
N VAL A 313 7.80 8.51 -14.96
CA VAL A 313 7.96 7.19 -14.33
C VAL A 313 6.63 6.45 -14.28
N ILE A 314 5.57 7.09 -13.79
CA ILE A 314 4.26 6.43 -13.68
C ILE A 314 3.69 6.11 -15.05
N GLN A 315 3.91 6.97 -16.06
CA GLN A 315 3.52 6.67 -17.43
C GLN A 315 4.29 5.49 -18.00
N MET A 316 5.62 5.46 -17.89
CA MET A 316 6.44 4.32 -18.33
C MET A 316 6.05 3.03 -17.61
N LEU A 317 5.82 3.09 -16.30
CA LEU A 317 5.39 1.95 -15.49
C LEU A 317 4.02 1.42 -15.94
N ALA A 318 3.10 2.33 -16.29
CA ALA A 318 1.79 1.98 -16.83
C ALA A 318 1.85 1.39 -18.24
N MET A 319 2.72 1.93 -19.10
CA MET A 319 2.99 1.37 -20.44
C MET A 319 3.56 -0.03 -20.31
N GLU A 320 4.56 -0.20 -19.45
CA GLU A 320 5.23 -1.47 -19.22
C GLU A 320 4.26 -2.52 -18.70
N LEU A 321 3.45 -2.21 -17.68
CA LEU A 321 2.45 -3.16 -17.15
C LEU A 321 1.47 -3.58 -18.24
N LYS A 322 0.92 -2.61 -19.00
CA LYS A 322 -0.06 -2.91 -20.05
C LYS A 322 0.53 -3.81 -21.14
N LEU A 323 1.74 -3.48 -21.63
CA LEU A 323 2.44 -4.27 -22.65
C LEU A 323 2.84 -5.65 -22.12
N GLY A 324 3.35 -5.73 -20.89
CA GLY A 324 3.73 -6.99 -20.24
C GLY A 324 2.54 -7.94 -20.10
N LEU A 325 1.38 -7.43 -19.69
CA LEU A 325 0.15 -8.21 -19.61
C LEU A 325 -0.35 -8.66 -21.00
N GLN A 326 -0.30 -7.80 -22.01
CA GLN A 326 -0.68 -8.16 -23.39
C GLN A 326 0.23 -9.26 -23.97
N LEU A 327 1.55 -9.15 -23.79
CA LEU A 327 2.52 -10.16 -24.23
C LEU A 327 2.29 -11.49 -23.52
N ARG A 328 1.97 -11.45 -22.23
CA ARG A 328 1.64 -12.64 -21.44
C ARG A 328 0.36 -13.31 -21.94
N GLN A 329 -0.69 -12.55 -22.22
CA GLN A 329 -1.95 -13.08 -22.75
C GLN A 329 -1.75 -13.75 -24.10
N ARG A 330 -1.05 -13.08 -25.02
CA ARG A 330 -0.77 -13.60 -26.38
C ARG A 330 0.09 -14.86 -26.38
N SER A 331 0.96 -15.04 -25.38
CA SER A 331 1.88 -16.17 -25.32
C SER A 331 1.34 -17.39 -24.56
N THR A 332 0.28 -17.22 -23.76
CA THR A 332 -0.25 -18.30 -22.93
C THR A 332 -1.71 -18.65 -23.22
N ASP A 333 -2.42 -17.87 -24.05
CA ASP A 333 -3.87 -17.99 -24.31
C ASP A 333 -4.74 -18.06 -23.04
N ILE A 334 -4.19 -17.63 -21.90
CA ILE A 334 -4.86 -17.63 -20.61
C ILE A 334 -5.50 -16.26 -20.38
N HIS A 335 -6.83 -16.22 -20.46
CA HIS A 335 -7.64 -15.04 -20.13
C HIS A 335 -7.95 -14.90 -18.62
N CYS A 336 -7.55 -15.88 -17.80
CA CYS A 336 -7.83 -15.92 -16.35
C CYS A 336 -6.53 -15.93 -15.55
N ILE A 337 -6.27 -14.86 -14.79
CA ILE A 337 -5.11 -14.81 -13.88
C ILE A 337 -5.47 -15.45 -12.53
N LYS A 338 -4.58 -16.28 -12.00
CA LYS A 338 -4.71 -16.83 -10.64
C LYS A 338 -4.60 -15.70 -9.60
N PRO A 339 -5.22 -15.82 -8.40
CA PRO A 339 -5.26 -14.72 -7.42
C PRO A 339 -3.87 -14.38 -6.85
N ARG A 340 -3.00 -15.39 -6.72
CA ARG A 340 -1.63 -15.24 -6.22
C ARG A 340 -0.76 -14.29 -7.06
N PRO A 341 -0.55 -14.52 -8.37
CA PRO A 341 0.23 -13.59 -9.19
C PRO A 341 -0.40 -12.20 -9.26
N THR A 342 -1.73 -12.07 -9.22
CA THR A 342 -2.41 -10.76 -9.16
C THR A 342 -1.99 -9.99 -7.92
N ALA A 343 -2.01 -10.61 -6.73
CA ALA A 343 -1.53 -9.97 -5.50
C ALA A 343 -0.04 -9.58 -5.58
N MET A 344 0.79 -10.36 -6.29
CA MET A 344 2.20 -10.03 -6.51
C MET A 344 2.38 -8.81 -7.43
N TYR A 345 1.62 -8.73 -8.53
CA TYR A 345 1.61 -7.54 -9.39
C TYR A 345 1.21 -6.30 -8.59
N ILE A 346 0.15 -6.41 -7.79
CA ILE A 346 -0.33 -5.32 -6.94
C ILE A 346 0.78 -4.85 -6.00
N LEU A 347 1.42 -5.75 -5.26
CA LEU A 347 2.45 -5.42 -4.29
C LEU A 347 3.69 -4.79 -4.95
N VAL A 348 4.22 -5.42 -6.01
CA VAL A 348 5.49 -4.99 -6.63
C VAL A 348 5.32 -3.65 -7.30
N TYR A 349 4.31 -3.48 -8.14
CA TYR A 349 4.14 -2.25 -8.92
C TYR A 349 3.78 -1.06 -8.05
N SER A 350 3.00 -1.27 -6.98
CA SER A 350 2.65 -0.20 -6.06
C SER A 350 3.82 0.24 -5.17
N LEU A 351 4.60 -0.69 -4.64
CA LEU A 351 5.79 -0.34 -3.86
C LEU A 351 6.85 0.29 -4.76
N TYR A 352 7.02 -0.23 -5.97
CA TYR A 352 7.92 0.36 -6.95
C TYR A 352 7.52 1.81 -7.27
N SER A 353 6.22 2.08 -7.48
CA SER A 353 5.74 3.44 -7.73
C SER A 353 6.02 4.38 -6.57
N ILE A 354 5.88 3.93 -5.31
CA ILE A 354 6.25 4.73 -4.13
C ILE A 354 7.75 5.02 -4.14
N PHE A 355 8.60 3.99 -4.22
CA PHE A 355 10.05 4.15 -4.07
C PHE A 355 10.68 4.98 -5.18
N VAL A 356 10.20 4.87 -6.41
CA VAL A 356 10.72 5.65 -7.53
C VAL A 356 10.20 7.08 -7.51
N SER A 357 8.92 7.32 -7.17
CA SER A 357 8.43 8.69 -7.03
C SER A 357 9.12 9.43 -5.88
N GLY A 358 9.33 8.82 -4.72
CA GLY A 358 10.21 9.37 -3.70
C GLY A 358 10.07 8.75 -2.31
N SER A 359 10.84 9.26 -1.34
CA SER A 359 10.91 8.61 -0.02
C SER A 359 9.72 8.97 0.86
N ILE A 360 9.27 7.99 1.64
CA ILE A 360 8.21 8.13 2.65
C ILE A 360 8.46 9.32 3.61
N PRO A 361 9.71 9.61 4.05
CA PRO A 361 9.99 10.76 4.91
C PRO A 361 9.84 12.11 4.22
N ALA A 362 10.23 12.24 2.95
CA ALA A 362 10.04 13.48 2.18
C ALA A 362 8.55 13.80 2.01
N LEU A 363 7.73 12.76 1.88
CA LEU A 363 6.29 12.86 1.75
C LEU A 363 5.57 13.26 3.06
N VAL A 364 6.14 12.99 4.24
CA VAL A 364 5.51 13.33 5.52
C VAL A 364 6.04 14.65 6.10
N VAL A 365 7.33 14.95 5.91
CA VAL A 365 8.01 16.07 6.57
C VAL A 365 8.13 17.30 5.66
N ASP A 366 8.49 17.10 4.38
CA ASP A 366 8.81 18.20 3.46
C ASP A 366 7.65 18.57 2.52
N PHE A 367 6.52 17.87 2.68
CA PHE A 367 5.34 17.97 1.83
C PHE A 367 4.69 19.37 1.70
N PRO A 368 4.64 20.21 2.76
CA PRO A 368 4.09 21.57 2.63
C PRO A 368 4.86 22.43 1.62
N ARG A 369 6.18 22.22 1.52
CA ARG A 369 7.05 22.94 0.58
C ARG A 369 6.84 22.47 -0.85
N ILE A 370 6.65 21.16 -1.05
CA ILE A 370 6.39 20.54 -2.36
C ILE A 370 5.01 20.97 -2.91
N LEU A 371 4.03 21.24 -2.05
CA LEU A 371 2.68 21.60 -2.50
C LEU A 371 2.61 22.92 -3.26
N ASN A 372 3.45 23.89 -2.88
CA ASN A 372 3.50 25.21 -3.51
C ASN A 372 3.89 25.14 -5.00
N GLU A 373 4.60 24.09 -5.41
CA GLU A 373 5.09 23.92 -6.78
C GLU A 373 4.15 23.09 -7.65
N THR A 374 3.08 22.52 -7.08
CA THR A 374 2.07 21.76 -7.83
C THR A 374 1.03 22.66 -8.49
N CYS A 375 0.38 22.18 -9.54
CA CYS A 375 -0.71 22.91 -10.21
C CYS A 375 -1.96 23.11 -9.33
N PHE A 376 -2.06 22.39 -8.20
CA PHE A 376 -3.14 22.50 -7.22
C PHE A 376 -2.92 23.60 -6.17
N GLY A 377 -1.69 24.13 -6.08
CA GLY A 377 -1.31 25.18 -5.13
C GLY A 377 -1.40 24.75 -3.66
N TYR A 378 -1.03 25.66 -2.75
CA TYR A 378 -1.10 25.42 -1.31
C TYR A 378 -2.33 26.04 -0.67
N THR A 379 -3.19 25.18 -0.14
CA THR A 379 -4.14 25.54 0.91
C THR A 379 -4.10 24.49 2.01
N ILE A 380 -4.06 24.94 3.27
CA ILE A 380 -3.93 24.08 4.47
C ILE A 380 -4.98 22.95 4.47
N TRP A 381 -6.20 23.27 4.03
CA TRP A 381 -7.32 22.34 3.98
C TRP A 381 -7.24 21.29 2.87
N THR A 382 -6.52 21.57 1.78
CA THR A 382 -6.45 20.65 0.63
C THR A 382 -5.13 19.91 0.53
N GLY A 383 -4.12 20.30 1.31
CA GLY A 383 -2.81 19.65 1.29
C GLY A 383 -2.86 18.14 1.51
N GLY A 384 -3.60 17.69 2.52
CA GLY A 384 -3.80 16.25 2.76
C GLY A 384 -4.47 15.53 1.58
N LEU A 385 -5.38 16.21 0.87
CA LEU A 385 -6.06 15.61 -0.29
C LEU A 385 -5.13 15.49 -1.49
N VAL A 386 -4.33 16.53 -1.79
CA VAL A 386 -3.34 16.50 -2.87
C VAL A 386 -2.29 15.42 -2.60
N MET A 387 -1.88 15.25 -1.33
CA MET A 387 -1.01 14.15 -0.89
C MET A 387 -1.62 12.79 -1.20
N ALA A 388 -2.87 12.60 -0.80
CA ALA A 388 -3.60 11.37 -1.03
C ALA A 388 -3.76 11.10 -2.54
N LEU A 389 -4.06 12.12 -3.35
CA LEU A 389 -4.10 11.97 -4.81
C LEU A 389 -2.74 11.53 -5.36
N LYS A 390 -1.66 12.21 -4.98
CA LYS A 390 -0.31 11.92 -5.48
C LYS A 390 0.14 10.49 -5.17
N LEU A 391 -0.29 9.94 -4.03
CA LEU A 391 0.00 8.55 -3.65
C LEU A 391 -0.95 7.52 -4.27
N LEU A 392 -2.26 7.76 -4.20
CA LEU A 392 -3.27 6.76 -4.52
C LEU A 392 -3.53 6.66 -6.02
N LEU A 393 -3.31 7.74 -6.76
CA LEU A 393 -3.67 7.81 -8.18
C LEU A 393 -2.81 6.90 -9.07
N PRO A 394 -1.48 6.77 -8.86
CA PRO A 394 -0.69 5.72 -9.50
C PRO A 394 -1.25 4.32 -9.24
N TRP A 395 -1.60 3.98 -7.99
CA TRP A 395 -2.15 2.66 -7.68
C TRP A 395 -3.51 2.42 -8.34
N PHE A 396 -4.36 3.46 -8.36
CA PHE A 396 -5.65 3.41 -9.04
C PHE A 396 -5.50 3.21 -10.55
N LEU A 397 -4.51 3.85 -11.17
CA LEU A 397 -4.20 3.67 -12.58
C LEU A 397 -3.75 2.23 -12.88
N MET A 398 -2.89 1.65 -12.04
CA MET A 398 -2.46 0.26 -12.19
C MET A 398 -3.61 -0.74 -12.01
N LEU A 399 -4.53 -0.45 -11.10
CA LEU A 399 -5.79 -1.19 -10.94
C LEU A 399 -6.63 -1.21 -12.21
N CYS A 400 -6.82 -0.05 -12.84
CA CYS A 400 -7.58 0.06 -14.07
C CYS A 400 -6.96 -0.77 -15.20
N ILE A 401 -5.62 -0.80 -15.31
CA ILE A 401 -4.90 -1.61 -16.30
C ILE A 401 -5.08 -3.11 -16.03
N LEU A 402 -4.96 -3.52 -14.77
CA LEU A 402 -5.11 -4.92 -14.36
C LEU A 402 -6.56 -5.43 -14.56
N GLY A 403 -7.54 -4.57 -14.28
CA GLY A 403 -8.96 -4.86 -14.47
C GLY A 403 -9.42 -4.84 -15.93
N ASP A 404 -8.71 -4.16 -16.83
CA ASP A 404 -8.93 -4.26 -18.28
C ASP A 404 -8.36 -5.57 -18.84
N ALA A 405 -7.18 -5.97 -18.36
CA ALA A 405 -6.51 -7.17 -18.84
C ALA A 405 -7.31 -8.45 -18.53
N TYR A 406 -7.91 -8.57 -17.36
CA TYR A 406 -8.51 -9.84 -16.91
C TYR A 406 -9.94 -9.67 -16.39
N LYS A 407 -10.86 -10.46 -16.94
CA LYS A 407 -12.31 -10.40 -16.66
C LYS A 407 -12.67 -10.88 -15.25
N ASP A 408 -12.02 -11.93 -14.76
CA ASP A 408 -12.36 -12.59 -13.49
C ASP A 408 -11.64 -12.00 -12.26
N VAL A 409 -10.87 -10.93 -12.45
CA VAL A 409 -10.09 -10.33 -11.35
C VAL A 409 -11.02 -9.87 -10.22
N TRP A 410 -12.19 -9.31 -10.56
CA TRP A 410 -13.17 -8.81 -9.60
C TRP A 410 -13.81 -9.89 -8.73
N SER A 411 -14.00 -11.11 -9.24
CA SER A 411 -14.66 -12.20 -8.50
C SER A 411 -13.75 -12.82 -7.44
N GLN A 412 -12.44 -12.67 -7.58
CA GLN A 412 -11.43 -13.27 -6.69
C GLN A 412 -10.92 -12.32 -5.61
N GLU A 413 -11.64 -11.22 -5.31
CA GLU A 413 -11.25 -10.18 -4.34
C GLU A 413 -10.70 -10.78 -3.03
N ARG A 414 -11.48 -11.65 -2.37
CA ARG A 414 -11.10 -12.22 -1.06
C ARG A 414 -9.75 -12.94 -1.08
N GLN A 415 -9.49 -13.73 -2.13
CA GLN A 415 -8.26 -14.51 -2.22
C GLN A 415 -7.05 -13.61 -2.55
N ILE A 416 -7.23 -12.62 -3.43
CA ILE A 416 -6.17 -11.66 -3.77
C ILE A 416 -5.76 -10.85 -2.54
N PHE A 417 -6.73 -10.33 -1.79
CA PHE A 417 -6.46 -9.56 -0.57
C PHE A 417 -5.90 -10.43 0.56
N ALA A 418 -6.27 -11.70 0.66
CA ALA A 418 -5.62 -12.62 1.60
C ALA A 418 -4.12 -12.81 1.30
N TRP A 419 -3.76 -13.01 0.02
CA TRP A 419 -2.35 -13.06 -0.41
C TRP A 419 -1.61 -11.75 -0.16
N LEU A 420 -2.27 -10.62 -0.39
CA LEU A 420 -1.68 -9.30 -0.19
C LEU A 420 -1.45 -9.00 1.29
N MET A 421 -2.45 -9.27 2.15
CA MET A 421 -2.34 -9.19 3.60
C MET A 421 -1.22 -10.08 4.13
N PHE A 422 -1.08 -11.29 3.59
CA PHE A 422 -0.01 -12.21 3.97
C PHE A 422 1.37 -11.59 3.68
N MET A 423 1.62 -11.15 2.44
CA MET A 423 2.91 -10.53 2.08
C MET A 423 3.20 -9.27 2.90
N CYS A 424 2.23 -8.37 3.06
CA CYS A 424 2.41 -7.15 3.86
C CYS A 424 2.65 -7.45 5.35
N SER A 425 1.97 -8.45 5.91
CA SER A 425 2.18 -8.87 7.30
C SER A 425 3.59 -9.47 7.48
N THR A 426 4.09 -10.25 6.52
CA THR A 426 5.48 -10.76 6.57
C THR A 426 6.52 -9.65 6.52
N MET A 427 6.31 -8.63 5.68
CA MET A 427 7.16 -7.44 5.64
C MET A 427 7.11 -6.66 6.96
N SER A 428 5.92 -6.55 7.57
CA SER A 428 5.73 -5.86 8.84
C SER A 428 6.48 -6.52 10.00
N VAL A 429 6.55 -7.86 10.02
CA VAL A 429 7.39 -8.60 10.99
C VAL A 429 8.86 -8.21 10.84
N GLY A 430 9.37 -8.18 9.60
CA GLY A 430 10.75 -7.77 9.33
C GLY A 430 11.02 -6.32 9.73
N LEU A 431 10.12 -5.39 9.39
CA LEU A 431 10.23 -3.98 9.76
C LEU A 431 10.18 -3.78 11.27
N LEU A 432 9.31 -4.49 11.99
CA LEU A 432 9.17 -4.37 13.45
C LEU A 432 10.50 -4.70 14.17
N LEU A 433 11.22 -5.71 13.69
CA LEU A 433 12.53 -6.08 14.24
C LEU A 433 13.64 -5.08 13.88
N CYS A 434 13.44 -4.29 12.82
CA CYS A 434 14.40 -3.29 12.33
C CYS A 434 14.05 -1.86 12.76
N VAL A 435 13.03 -1.65 13.61
CA VAL A 435 12.62 -0.29 14.03
C VAL A 435 13.76 0.38 14.79
N VAL A 436 14.17 1.54 14.29
CA VAL A 436 15.25 2.34 14.88
C VAL A 436 14.66 3.19 16.00
N ASN A 437 14.98 2.82 17.25
CA ASN A 437 14.52 3.52 18.44
C ASN A 437 15.51 4.60 18.95
N HIS A 438 16.62 4.85 18.22
CA HIS A 438 17.70 5.73 18.67
C HIS A 438 18.09 6.70 17.55
N GLY A 439 18.46 7.93 17.91
CA GLY A 439 18.92 8.95 16.97
C GLY A 439 17.91 10.08 16.76
N SER A 440 18.01 10.80 15.64
CA SER A 440 17.15 11.94 15.36
C SER A 440 15.68 11.52 15.25
N GLY A 441 14.76 12.35 15.76
CA GLY A 441 13.32 12.09 15.70
C GLY A 441 12.82 11.78 14.29
N ARG A 442 13.46 12.36 13.26
CA ARG A 442 13.18 12.07 11.84
C ARG A 442 13.42 10.60 11.47
N LYS A 443 14.48 9.96 11.98
CA LYS A 443 14.77 8.54 11.73
C LYS A 443 13.75 7.63 12.43
N ILE A 444 13.38 7.98 13.66
CA ILE A 444 12.37 7.23 14.43
C ILE A 444 11.02 7.31 13.70
N VAL A 445 10.55 8.52 13.37
CA VAL A 445 9.30 8.74 12.62
C VAL A 445 9.32 8.03 11.27
N SER A 446 10.44 8.07 10.54
CA SER A 446 10.58 7.33 9.28
C SER A 446 10.39 5.83 9.44
N SER A 447 10.98 5.23 10.48
CA SER A 447 10.87 3.78 10.72
C SER A 447 9.44 3.36 11.10
N VAL A 448 8.76 4.17 11.91
CA VAL A 448 7.35 3.95 12.28
C VAL A 448 6.43 4.16 11.09
N ALA A 449 6.68 5.20 10.28
CA ALA A 449 5.92 5.46 9.05
C ALA A 449 6.03 4.31 8.05
N ALA A 450 7.23 3.73 7.87
CA ALA A 450 7.42 2.56 7.02
C ALA A 450 6.55 1.38 7.46
N LEU A 451 6.53 1.08 8.77
CA LEU A 451 5.68 0.03 9.34
C LEU A 451 4.19 0.32 9.12
N ALA A 452 3.75 1.55 9.37
CA ALA A 452 2.37 1.97 9.20
C ALA A 452 1.93 1.87 7.73
N VAL A 453 2.77 2.31 6.79
CA VAL A 453 2.48 2.24 5.35
C VAL A 453 2.24 0.79 4.92
N VAL A 454 3.10 -0.15 5.33
CA VAL A 454 2.95 -1.57 4.95
C VAL A 454 1.70 -2.20 5.54
N GLN A 455 1.32 -1.87 6.78
CA GLN A 455 0.10 -2.43 7.39
C GLN A 455 -1.19 -1.84 6.83
N VAL A 456 -1.20 -0.54 6.54
CA VAL A 456 -2.37 0.17 6.00
C VAL A 456 -2.56 -0.11 4.50
N PHE A 457 -1.49 -0.50 3.81
CA PHE A 457 -1.45 -0.71 2.37
C PHE A 457 -2.58 -1.62 1.83
N PRO A 458 -2.83 -2.84 2.35
CA PRO A 458 -3.90 -3.70 1.83
C PRO A 458 -5.30 -3.08 2.00
N PHE A 459 -5.53 -2.33 3.07
CA PHE A 459 -6.82 -1.68 3.33
C PHE A 459 -7.07 -0.52 2.37
N LEU A 460 -6.04 0.30 2.09
CA LEU A 460 -6.13 1.35 1.06
C LEU A 460 -6.40 0.74 -0.31
N TRP A 461 -5.70 -0.35 -0.64
CA TRP A 461 -5.92 -1.06 -1.89
C TRP A 461 -7.33 -1.65 -2.02
N LEU A 462 -7.93 -2.12 -0.92
CA LEU A 462 -9.30 -2.60 -0.90
C LEU A 462 -10.31 -1.49 -1.23
N GLN A 463 -10.08 -0.28 -0.71
CA GLN A 463 -10.93 0.87 -1.04
C GLN A 463 -10.78 1.29 -2.50
N LEU A 464 -9.53 1.34 -3.00
CA LEU A 464 -9.26 1.62 -4.41
C LEU A 464 -9.85 0.56 -5.33
N TRP A 465 -9.79 -0.71 -4.94
CA TRP A 465 -10.38 -1.82 -5.67
C TRP A 465 -11.88 -1.66 -5.83
N ARG A 466 -12.60 -1.34 -4.75
CA ARG A 466 -14.05 -1.09 -4.81
C ARG A 466 -14.38 0.11 -5.68
N LEU A 467 -13.57 1.17 -5.61
CA LEU A 467 -13.72 2.35 -6.46
C LEU A 467 -13.48 2.01 -7.93
N ALA A 468 -12.49 1.17 -8.22
CA ALA A 468 -12.16 0.72 -9.57
C ALA A 468 -13.25 -0.20 -10.12
N ASN A 469 -13.76 -1.14 -9.32
CA ASN A 469 -14.87 -2.02 -9.69
C ASN A 469 -16.13 -1.20 -10.01
N SER A 470 -16.45 -0.18 -9.21
CA SER A 470 -17.57 0.73 -9.48
C SER A 470 -17.41 1.49 -10.81
N LYS A 471 -16.19 1.80 -11.24
CA LYS A 471 -15.93 2.56 -12.48
C LYS A 471 -15.74 1.67 -13.72
N VAL A 472 -15.13 0.50 -13.56
CA VAL A 472 -14.69 -0.38 -14.66
C VAL A 472 -15.55 -1.65 -14.77
N GLY A 473 -16.01 -2.20 -13.65
CA GLY A 473 -16.77 -3.47 -13.59
C GLY A 473 -18.08 -3.46 -14.38
N ASN A 474 -18.70 -2.30 -14.55
CA ASN A 474 -19.92 -2.13 -15.35
C ASN A 474 -19.74 -2.46 -16.85
N LYS A 475 -18.51 -2.48 -17.38
CA LYS A 475 -18.20 -2.82 -18.78
C LYS A 475 -18.57 -4.27 -19.13
N TRP A 476 -18.38 -5.21 -18.20
CA TRP A 476 -18.60 -6.63 -18.45
C TRP A 476 -20.08 -7.02 -18.30
N ILE A 477 -20.80 -6.36 -17.40
CA ILE A 477 -22.24 -6.53 -17.21
C ILE A 477 -23.01 -6.04 -18.45
N SER A 478 -22.58 -4.93 -19.06
CA SER A 478 -23.20 -4.42 -20.30
C SER A 478 -22.86 -5.25 -21.54
N GLN A 479 -21.68 -5.85 -21.63
CA GLN A 479 -21.34 -6.78 -22.72
C GLN A 479 -22.11 -8.11 -22.63
N LEU A 480 -22.45 -8.57 -21.43
CA LEU A 480 -23.35 -9.72 -21.23
C LEU A 480 -24.79 -9.44 -21.69
N SER A 481 -25.25 -8.19 -21.55
CA SER A 481 -26.59 -7.77 -22.00
C SER A 481 -26.72 -7.63 -23.52
N ASN A 482 -25.60 -7.54 -24.25
CA ASN A 482 -25.57 -7.35 -25.70
C ASN A 482 -25.19 -8.62 -26.48
N ALA A 483 -25.07 -9.76 -25.80
CA ALA A 483 -24.92 -11.04 -26.50
C ALA A 483 -26.23 -11.38 -27.23
N PRO A 484 -26.20 -11.66 -28.55
CA PRO A 484 -27.42 -12.05 -29.26
C PRO A 484 -27.98 -13.36 -28.66
N PRO A 485 -29.31 -13.54 -28.61
CA PRO A 485 -29.89 -14.78 -28.13
C PRO A 485 -29.38 -15.95 -28.96
N PRO A 486 -29.21 -17.14 -28.37
CA PRO A 486 -28.77 -18.31 -29.11
C PRO A 486 -29.76 -18.56 -30.25
N ILE A 487 -29.25 -18.56 -31.48
CA ILE A 487 -29.98 -18.95 -32.68
C ILE A 487 -30.46 -20.37 -32.41
N LYS A 488 -31.78 -20.54 -32.21
CA LYS A 488 -32.42 -21.86 -32.25
C LYS A 488 -32.16 -22.43 -33.64
N GLN A 489 -31.20 -23.35 -33.75
CA GLN A 489 -31.13 -24.22 -34.91
C GLN A 489 -32.39 -25.09 -34.89
N ASN A 490 -33.36 -24.72 -35.72
CA ASN A 490 -34.46 -25.61 -36.07
C ASN A 490 -33.85 -26.85 -36.73
N LEU A 491 -33.90 -27.96 -36.00
CA LEU A 491 -33.83 -29.31 -36.56
C LEU A 491 -35.00 -29.45 -37.56
N ASN A 492 -34.70 -29.28 -38.84
CA ASN A 492 -35.54 -29.83 -39.89
C ASN A 492 -35.26 -31.33 -39.96
N LEU A 493 -36.04 -32.09 -39.20
CA LEU A 493 -36.37 -33.48 -39.48
C LEU A 493 -37.57 -33.46 -40.44
N SER A 494 -37.34 -33.84 -41.70
CA SER A 494 -38.40 -34.45 -42.52
C SER A 494 -37.78 -35.16 -43.73
N ALA A 495 -37.94 -36.50 -43.69
CA ALA A 495 -38.17 -37.47 -44.77
C ALA A 495 -37.39 -37.34 -46.08
#